data_AF-A0A7X3VJJ1-F1
#
_entry.id   AF-A0A7X3VJJ1-F1
#
_cell.length_a   1.000
_cell.length_b   1.000
_cell.length_c   1.000
_cell.angle_alpha   90.00
_cell.angle_beta   90.00
_cell.angle_gamma   90.00
#
_symmetry.space_group_name_H-M   'P 1'
#
loop_
_entity.id
_entity.type
_entity.pdbx_description
1 polymer ?
#
loop_
_entity_poly.entity_id
_entity_poly.type
_entity_poly.pdbx_seq_one_letter_code
_entity_poly.pdbx_strand_id
1 'polypeptide(L)'
;MSFHYEDGYLYCEKMRVKDIQEQVPYSPFYLYSLAQLEANYAAYREALDGIDSIIGYAIKANNNLTLLKYLSTLGSGAVLVSGNELRMSLAAGFDLKRTILNGNGKTLEELSLAVEHGVLINIDSEFDLAHIQQTAKDLDEPANVLIRINPDVDPQVHPY
;
A
#
# COMPACT_ATOMS: atom_id res chain seq x y z
N MET A 1 12.48 0.51 -21.51
CA MET A 1 11.10 -0.04 -21.48
C MET A 1 11.12 -1.29 -20.61
N SER A 2 10.10 -1.53 -19.81
CA SER A 2 10.04 -2.69 -18.91
C SER A 2 9.75 -3.97 -19.66
N PHE A 3 8.53 -4.14 -20.19
CA PHE A 3 8.22 -5.24 -21.13
C PHE A 3 8.22 -4.73 -22.56
N HIS A 4 8.94 -5.43 -23.43
CA HIS A 4 9.06 -5.04 -24.85
C HIS A 4 9.42 -6.22 -25.73
N TYR A 5 9.15 -6.09 -27.03
CA TYR A 5 9.57 -7.04 -28.05
C TYR A 5 10.84 -6.54 -28.74
N GLU A 6 11.83 -7.42 -28.86
CA GLU A 6 13.06 -7.21 -29.62
C GLU A 6 13.41 -8.52 -30.34
N ASP A 7 13.76 -8.43 -31.63
CA ASP A 7 14.09 -9.58 -32.48
C ASP A 7 13.08 -10.75 -32.45
N GLY A 8 11.79 -10.42 -32.30
CA GLY A 8 10.70 -11.41 -32.25
C GLY A 8 10.52 -12.10 -30.89
N TYR A 9 11.22 -11.67 -29.85
CA TYR A 9 11.10 -12.22 -28.49
C TYR A 9 10.60 -11.18 -27.50
N LEU A 10 9.84 -11.64 -26.50
CA LEU A 10 9.42 -10.80 -25.36
C LEU A 10 10.55 -10.74 -24.33
N TYR A 11 10.89 -9.52 -23.91
CA TYR A 11 11.85 -9.21 -22.86
C TYR A 11 11.14 -8.58 -21.66
N CYS A 12 11.64 -8.90 -20.47
CA CYS A 12 11.43 -8.13 -19.25
C CYS A 12 12.78 -7.49 -18.90
N GLU A 13 12.84 -6.18 -18.99
CA GLU A 13 14.08 -5.42 -18.93
C GLU A 13 15.10 -6.00 -19.92
N LYS A 14 16.30 -6.41 -19.48
CA LYS A 14 17.32 -6.97 -20.37
C LYS A 14 17.22 -8.49 -20.57
N MET A 15 16.23 -9.14 -19.95
CA MET A 15 16.12 -10.59 -19.89
C MET A 15 15.00 -11.07 -20.79
N ARG A 16 15.32 -11.99 -21.70
CA ARG A 16 14.30 -12.64 -22.53
C ARG A 16 13.41 -13.51 -21.64
N VAL A 17 12.10 -13.35 -21.76
CA VAL A 17 11.11 -14.04 -20.89
C VAL A 17 11.22 -15.56 -21.00
N LYS A 18 11.55 -16.08 -22.19
CA LYS A 18 11.78 -17.52 -22.41
C LYS A 18 12.97 -18.04 -21.58
N ASP A 19 14.06 -17.28 -21.51
CA ASP A 19 15.27 -17.68 -20.78
C ASP A 19 15.00 -17.69 -19.27
N ILE A 20 14.13 -16.79 -18.79
CA ILE A 20 13.63 -16.81 -17.41
C ILE A 20 12.74 -18.05 -17.19
N GLN A 21 11.83 -18.34 -18.11
CA GLN A 21 10.92 -19.48 -18.02
C GLN A 21 11.68 -20.82 -17.92
N GLU A 22 12.82 -20.96 -18.58
CA GLU A 22 13.68 -22.15 -18.52
C GLU A 22 14.46 -22.27 -17.20
N GLN A 23 14.66 -21.16 -16.46
CA GLN A 23 15.38 -21.13 -15.18
C GLN A 23 14.48 -21.28 -13.97
N VAL A 24 13.17 -20.99 -14.10
CA VAL A 24 12.22 -21.14 -12.99
C VAL A 24 11.72 -22.58 -12.87
N PRO A 25 11.47 -23.07 -11.65
CA PRO A 25 11.12 -24.47 -11.44
C PRO A 25 9.73 -24.85 -11.96
N TYR A 26 8.81 -23.89 -12.10
CA TYR A 26 7.42 -24.14 -12.49
C TYR A 26 6.86 -23.01 -13.37
N SER A 27 5.89 -23.38 -14.21
CA SER A 27 5.04 -22.48 -14.99
C SER A 27 3.57 -22.89 -14.75
N PRO A 28 2.63 -21.93 -14.55
CA PRO A 28 2.78 -20.48 -14.69
C PRO A 28 3.56 -19.83 -13.53
N PHE A 29 4.16 -18.68 -13.81
CA PHE A 29 4.84 -17.84 -12.81
C PHE A 29 4.50 -16.36 -13.06
N TYR A 30 4.65 -15.53 -12.02
CA TYR A 30 4.57 -14.08 -12.15
C TYR A 30 5.96 -13.49 -12.38
N LEU A 31 6.07 -12.60 -13.37
CA LEU A 31 7.28 -11.85 -13.67
C LEU A 31 7.00 -10.36 -13.49
N TYR A 32 7.80 -9.70 -12.66
CA TYR A 32 7.68 -8.27 -12.38
C TYR A 32 8.96 -7.57 -12.84
N SER A 33 8.82 -6.36 -13.38
CA SER A 33 9.95 -5.45 -13.62
C SER A 33 10.11 -4.53 -12.43
N LEU A 34 11.28 -4.56 -11.81
CA LEU A 34 11.59 -3.69 -10.67
C LEU A 34 11.80 -2.25 -11.17
N ALA A 35 12.44 -2.08 -12.33
CA ALA A 35 12.61 -0.78 -12.96
C ALA A 35 11.26 -0.10 -13.27
N GLN A 36 10.23 -0.86 -13.64
CA GLN A 36 8.89 -0.30 -13.84
C GLN A 36 8.26 0.14 -12.52
N LEU A 37 8.41 -0.64 -11.46
CA LEU A 37 7.89 -0.29 -10.13
C LEU A 37 8.54 1.00 -9.63
N GLU A 38 9.86 1.12 -9.78
CA GLU A 38 10.62 2.33 -9.43
C GLU A 38 10.17 3.53 -10.26
N ALA A 39 10.06 3.38 -11.59
CA ALA A 39 9.62 4.45 -12.49
C ALA A 39 8.21 4.94 -12.15
N ASN A 40 7.28 4.03 -11.83
CA ASN A 40 5.92 4.39 -11.43
C ASN A 40 5.93 5.19 -10.12
N TYR A 41 6.67 4.74 -9.12
CA TYR A 41 6.79 5.46 -7.85
C TYR A 41 7.45 6.84 -8.04
N ALA A 42 8.52 6.90 -8.82
CA ALA A 42 9.23 8.15 -9.14
C ALA A 42 8.32 9.17 -9.82
N ALA A 43 7.45 8.73 -10.73
CA ALA A 43 6.48 9.61 -11.40
C ALA A 43 5.48 10.24 -10.41
N TYR A 44 4.96 9.48 -9.43
CA TYR A 44 4.13 10.03 -8.36
C TYR A 44 4.90 11.03 -7.49
N ARG A 45 6.16 10.71 -7.17
CA ARG A 45 7.03 11.59 -6.36
C ARG A 45 7.32 12.91 -7.07
N GLU A 46 7.62 12.86 -8.37
CA GLU A 46 7.85 14.05 -9.18
C GLU A 46 6.59 14.92 -9.31
N ALA A 47 5.43 14.30 -9.52
CA ALA A 47 4.16 15.01 -9.63
C ALA A 47 3.73 15.72 -8.33
N LEU A 48 4.25 15.28 -7.19
CA LEU A 48 3.98 15.85 -5.87
C LEU A 48 5.13 16.72 -5.34
N ASP A 49 6.14 17.02 -6.17
CA ASP A 49 7.29 17.83 -5.75
C ASP A 49 6.82 19.22 -5.26
N GLY A 50 7.41 19.68 -4.15
CA GLY A 50 7.00 20.91 -3.46
C GLY A 50 5.74 20.80 -2.60
N ILE A 51 5.05 19.64 -2.56
CA ILE A 51 3.90 19.38 -1.69
C ILE A 51 4.31 18.42 -0.57
N ASP A 52 4.10 18.81 0.68
CA ASP A 52 4.27 17.89 1.82
C ASP A 52 3.25 16.75 1.72
N SER A 53 3.73 15.57 1.35
CA SER A 53 2.89 14.46 0.90
C SER A 53 3.44 13.10 1.31
N ILE A 54 2.52 12.13 1.38
CA ILE A 54 2.82 10.72 1.60
C ILE A 54 2.24 9.94 0.41
N ILE A 55 3.12 9.30 -0.35
CA ILE A 55 2.72 8.34 -1.38
C ILE A 55 2.49 7.00 -0.68
N GLY A 56 1.23 6.66 -0.45
CA GLY A 56 0.84 5.39 0.17
C GLY A 56 0.53 4.31 -0.86
N TYR A 57 1.37 3.27 -0.95
CA TYR A 57 1.08 2.12 -1.80
C TYR A 57 -0.01 1.24 -1.18
N ALA A 58 -1.07 0.95 -1.93
CA ALA A 58 -2.14 0.05 -1.48
C ALA A 58 -1.70 -1.41 -1.53
N ILE A 59 -1.40 -1.99 -0.36
CA ILE A 59 -0.81 -3.33 -0.25
C ILE A 59 -1.70 -4.41 -0.87
N LYS A 60 -3.02 -4.27 -0.75
CA LYS A 60 -4.02 -5.15 -1.37
C LYS A 60 -3.84 -5.35 -2.88
N ALA A 61 -3.17 -4.42 -3.58
CA ALA A 61 -2.93 -4.55 -5.02
C ALA A 61 -1.90 -5.65 -5.34
N ASN A 62 -0.84 -5.75 -4.55
CA ASN A 62 0.14 -6.83 -4.61
C ASN A 62 0.95 -6.83 -3.31
N ASN A 63 0.81 -7.88 -2.52
CA ASN A 63 1.42 -8.04 -1.19
C ASN A 63 2.71 -8.87 -1.21
N ASN A 64 3.36 -9.01 -2.37
CA ASN A 64 4.65 -9.68 -2.47
C ASN A 64 5.70 -8.94 -1.62
N LEU A 65 6.22 -9.62 -0.59
CA LEU A 65 7.13 -9.04 0.41
C LEU A 65 8.39 -8.41 -0.20
N THR A 66 8.92 -8.96 -1.29
CA THR A 66 10.10 -8.42 -1.97
C THR A 66 9.78 -7.06 -2.61
N LEU A 67 8.63 -6.93 -3.27
CA LEU A 67 8.20 -5.66 -3.86
C LEU A 67 7.89 -4.61 -2.77
N LEU A 68 7.26 -5.05 -1.68
CA LEU A 68 6.96 -4.20 -0.53
C LEU A 68 8.23 -3.65 0.12
N LYS A 69 9.24 -4.51 0.37
CA LYS A 69 10.55 -4.08 0.89
C LYS A 69 11.19 -3.04 -0.01
N TYR A 70 11.16 -3.27 -1.32
CA TYR A 70 11.73 -2.32 -2.26
C TYR A 70 11.00 -0.97 -2.23
N LEU A 71 9.67 -0.94 -2.22
CA LEU A 71 8.89 0.29 -2.07
C LEU A 71 9.19 1.03 -0.76
N SER A 72 9.38 0.31 0.35
CA SER A 72 9.83 0.91 1.61
C SER A 72 11.18 1.62 1.42
N THR A 73 12.15 1.02 0.74
CA THR A 73 13.46 1.66 0.51
C THR A 73 13.38 2.93 -0.35
N LEU A 74 12.33 3.09 -1.16
CA LEU A 74 12.10 4.31 -1.94
C LEU A 74 11.45 5.44 -1.12
N GLY A 75 11.05 5.17 0.13
CA GLY A 75 10.36 6.12 1.02
C GLY A 75 8.83 6.09 0.90
N SER A 76 8.26 5.04 0.29
CA SER A 76 6.81 4.87 0.21
C SER A 76 6.19 4.71 1.59
N GLY A 77 5.02 5.31 1.80
CA GLY A 77 4.08 4.87 2.83
C GLY A 77 3.29 3.65 2.37
N ALA A 78 2.37 3.18 3.20
CA ALA A 78 1.49 2.06 2.89
C ALA A 78 0.02 2.35 3.24
N VAL A 79 -0.87 1.90 2.38
CA VAL A 79 -2.33 1.91 2.58
C VAL A 79 -2.77 0.49 2.87
N LEU A 80 -3.36 0.29 4.04
CA LEU A 80 -3.67 -1.00 4.64
C LEU A 80 -5.19 -1.16 4.76
N VAL A 81 -5.69 -2.38 4.65
CA VAL A 81 -7.09 -2.74 4.91
C VAL A 81 -7.26 -3.87 5.92
N SER A 82 -6.15 -4.37 6.50
CA SER A 82 -6.18 -5.39 7.55
C SER A 82 -4.91 -5.36 8.43
N GLY A 83 -4.98 -5.99 9.59
CA GLY A 83 -3.84 -6.18 10.48
C GLY A 83 -2.74 -7.07 9.87
N ASN A 84 -3.09 -8.00 9.00
CA ASN A 84 -2.08 -8.80 8.29
C ASN A 84 -1.26 -7.92 7.33
N GLU A 85 -1.89 -6.95 6.66
CA GLU A 85 -1.16 -5.96 5.85
C GLU A 85 -0.31 -5.03 6.72
N LEU A 86 -0.77 -4.68 7.93
CA LEU A 86 0.03 -3.95 8.89
C LEU A 86 1.28 -4.73 9.32
N ARG A 87 1.13 -6.02 9.68
CA ARG A 87 2.24 -6.91 10.02
C ARG A 87 3.20 -7.09 8.84
N MET A 88 2.69 -7.21 7.62
CA MET A 88 3.52 -7.26 6.41
C MET A 88 4.26 -5.94 6.18
N SER A 89 3.64 -4.79 6.46
CA SER A 89 4.29 -3.47 6.34
C SER A 89 5.44 -3.34 7.33
N LEU A 90 5.24 -3.79 8.57
CA LEU A 90 6.30 -3.87 9.57
C LEU A 90 7.44 -4.78 9.08
N ALA A 91 7.13 -5.98 8.58
CA ALA A 91 8.13 -6.92 8.08
C ALA A 91 8.85 -6.44 6.80
N ALA A 92 8.19 -5.60 6.01
CA ALA A 92 8.78 -4.95 4.84
C ALA A 92 9.62 -3.71 5.19
N GLY A 93 9.55 -3.23 6.43
CA GLY A 93 10.32 -2.09 6.92
C GLY A 93 9.72 -0.73 6.55
N PHE A 94 8.41 -0.63 6.35
CA PHE A 94 7.76 0.67 6.19
C PHE A 94 7.85 1.50 7.48
N ASP A 95 7.97 2.82 7.35
CA ASP A 95 7.72 3.72 8.47
C ASP A 95 6.21 3.74 8.77
N LEU A 96 5.80 3.08 9.86
CA LEU A 96 4.39 2.89 10.20
C LEU A 96 3.67 4.21 10.50
N LYS A 97 4.38 5.28 10.87
CA LYS A 97 3.79 6.62 11.02
C LYS A 97 3.39 7.25 9.69
N ARG A 98 3.89 6.71 8.57
CA ARG A 98 3.53 7.07 7.19
C ARG A 98 2.58 6.04 6.57
N THR A 99 1.92 5.21 7.38
CA THR A 99 0.94 4.23 6.92
C THR A 99 -0.46 4.55 7.42
N ILE A 100 -1.46 4.07 6.68
CA ILE A 100 -2.87 4.31 6.98
C ILE A 100 -3.70 3.03 6.94
N LEU A 101 -4.38 2.72 8.03
CA LEU A 101 -5.33 1.62 8.16
C LEU A 101 -6.75 2.08 7.79
N ASN A 102 -7.29 1.46 6.74
CA ASN A 102 -8.63 1.65 6.22
C ASN A 102 -9.48 0.39 6.48
N GLY A 103 -10.76 0.47 6.13
CA GLY A 103 -11.69 -0.67 6.18
C GLY A 103 -12.93 -0.35 7.01
N ASN A 104 -14.07 -0.94 6.66
CA ASN A 104 -15.36 -0.73 7.34
C ASN A 104 -15.61 -1.71 8.50
N GLY A 105 -14.69 -2.64 8.73
CA GLY A 105 -14.83 -3.72 9.72
C GLY A 105 -13.55 -4.00 10.49
N LYS A 106 -12.84 -2.94 10.92
CA LYS A 106 -11.61 -3.07 11.71
C LYS A 106 -11.91 -3.76 13.03
N THR A 107 -11.14 -4.80 13.33
CA THR A 107 -11.23 -5.53 14.61
C THR A 107 -10.47 -4.81 15.71
N LEU A 108 -10.79 -5.09 16.98
CA LEU A 108 -10.08 -4.52 18.12
C LEU A 108 -8.58 -4.86 18.10
N GLU A 109 -8.21 -6.08 17.67
CA GLU A 109 -6.80 -6.47 17.53
C GLU A 109 -6.07 -5.61 16.49
N GLU A 110 -6.70 -5.34 15.35
CA GLU A 110 -6.13 -4.50 14.31
C GLU A 110 -5.97 -3.06 14.78
N LEU A 111 -6.96 -2.54 15.51
CA LEU A 111 -6.92 -1.21 16.09
C LEU A 111 -5.81 -1.09 17.13
N SER A 112 -5.68 -2.05 18.05
CA SER A 112 -4.62 -2.06 19.06
C SER A 112 -3.24 -2.03 18.39
N LEU A 113 -3.03 -2.89 17.39
CA LEU A 113 -1.78 -2.93 16.65
C LEU A 113 -1.47 -1.61 15.93
N ALA A 114 -2.49 -0.96 15.35
CA ALA A 114 -2.33 0.32 14.68
C ALA A 114 -1.96 1.44 15.66
N VAL A 115 -2.62 1.51 16.82
CA VAL A 115 -2.35 2.50 17.87
C VAL A 115 -0.94 2.35 18.42
N GLU A 116 -0.54 1.13 18.83
CA GLU A 116 0.80 0.83 19.37
C GLU A 116 1.94 1.24 18.42
N HIS A 117 1.70 1.20 17.10
CA HIS A 117 2.70 1.54 16.09
C HIS A 117 2.55 2.95 15.52
N GLY A 118 1.60 3.76 16.04
CA GLY A 118 1.36 5.13 15.61
C GLY A 118 0.84 5.25 14.17
N VAL A 119 0.15 4.24 13.66
CA VAL A 119 -0.46 4.20 12.32
C VAL A 119 -1.64 5.17 12.26
N LEU A 120 -1.85 5.83 11.11
CA LEU A 120 -3.05 6.63 10.88
C LEU A 120 -4.27 5.71 10.67
N ILE A 121 -5.40 5.99 11.31
CA ILE A 121 -6.61 5.17 11.21
C ILE A 121 -7.73 5.99 10.56
N ASN A 122 -8.26 5.52 9.44
CA ASN A 122 -9.43 6.12 8.81
C ASN A 122 -10.71 5.64 9.51
N ILE A 123 -11.44 6.56 10.12
CA ILE A 123 -12.76 6.32 10.72
C ILE A 123 -13.79 6.20 9.59
N ASP A 124 -14.48 5.06 9.53
CA ASP A 124 -15.48 4.77 8.49
C ASP A 124 -16.93 4.90 9.02
N SER A 125 -17.14 4.78 10.33
CA SER A 125 -18.47 4.90 10.97
C SER A 125 -18.37 5.33 12.44
N GLU A 126 -19.51 5.69 13.05
CA GLU A 126 -19.60 5.99 14.48
C GLU A 126 -19.22 4.79 15.36
N PHE A 127 -19.57 3.58 14.93
CA PHE A 127 -19.19 2.34 15.61
C PHE A 127 -17.68 2.12 15.57
N ASP A 128 -17.05 2.35 14.42
CA ASP A 128 -15.60 2.29 14.23
C ASP A 128 -14.88 3.33 15.11
N LEU A 129 -15.43 4.56 15.20
CA LEU A 129 -14.93 5.59 16.12
C LEU A 129 -15.00 5.14 17.58
N ALA A 130 -16.12 4.55 18.01
CA ALA A 130 -16.28 4.08 19.39
C ALA A 130 -15.26 2.99 19.73
N HIS A 131 -14.97 2.08 18.80
CA HIS A 131 -13.91 1.08 18.96
C HIS A 131 -12.52 1.71 19.06
N ILE A 132 -12.17 2.64 18.18
CA ILE A 132 -10.87 3.33 18.21
C ILE A 132 -10.71 4.07 19.55
N GLN A 133 -11.74 4.74 20.04
CA GLN A 133 -11.73 5.41 21.33
C GLN A 133 -11.54 4.44 22.49
N GLN A 134 -12.19 3.28 22.45
CA GLN A 134 -12.03 2.25 23.47
C GLN A 134 -10.60 1.70 23.48
N THR A 135 -10.06 1.33 22.31
CA THR A 135 -8.69 0.86 22.16
C THR A 135 -7.66 1.88 22.66
N ALA A 136 -7.80 3.16 22.29
CA ALA A 136 -6.90 4.22 22.74
C ALA A 136 -6.90 4.37 24.28
N LYS A 137 -8.07 4.24 24.91
CA LYS A 137 -8.20 4.26 26.38
C LYS A 137 -7.56 3.03 27.02
N ASP A 138 -7.78 1.85 26.45
CA ASP A 138 -7.26 0.58 26.98
C ASP A 138 -5.73 0.52 26.93
N LEU A 139 -5.12 1.17 25.92
CA LEU A 139 -3.68 1.26 25.75
C LEU A 139 -3.03 2.47 26.45
N ASP A 140 -3.83 3.42 26.96
CA ASP A 140 -3.36 4.73 27.44
C ASP A 140 -2.51 5.49 26.39
N GLU A 141 -2.86 5.33 25.11
CA GLU A 141 -2.15 5.93 23.97
C GLU A 141 -3.12 6.63 23.01
N PRO A 142 -2.79 7.82 22.49
CA PRO A 142 -3.65 8.52 21.54
C PRO A 142 -3.62 7.86 20.16
N ALA A 143 -4.80 7.63 19.58
CA ALA A 143 -4.94 7.19 18.19
C ALA A 143 -4.83 8.36 17.20
N ASN A 144 -4.02 8.21 16.15
CA ASN A 144 -3.97 9.17 15.04
C ASN A 144 -5.08 8.85 14.05
N VAL A 145 -6.03 9.75 13.85
CA VAL A 145 -7.23 9.46 13.05
C VAL A 145 -7.46 10.45 11.92
N LEU A 146 -8.11 9.98 10.85
CA LEU A 146 -8.80 10.83 9.88
C LEU A 146 -10.25 10.35 9.72
N ILE A 147 -11.14 11.24 9.27
CA ILE A 147 -12.54 10.90 9.02
C ILE A 147 -12.74 10.69 7.53
N ARG A 148 -13.30 9.55 7.14
CA ARG A 148 -13.64 9.28 5.75
C ARG A 148 -14.97 9.96 5.40
N ILE A 149 -14.91 11.03 4.63
CA ILE A 149 -16.08 11.78 4.17
C ILE A 149 -16.36 11.39 2.72
N ASN A 150 -17.61 11.06 2.41
CA ASN A 150 -18.08 10.96 1.03
C ASN A 150 -18.31 12.39 0.51
N PRO A 151 -17.59 12.84 -0.53
CA PRO A 151 -17.77 14.19 -1.05
C PRO A 151 -19.16 14.31 -1.67
N ASP A 152 -19.84 15.43 -1.40
CA ASP A 152 -21.16 15.75 -1.97
C ASP A 152 -20.98 16.27 -3.41
N VAL A 153 -20.74 15.34 -4.31
CA VAL A 153 -20.45 15.60 -5.73
C VAL A 153 -21.76 15.70 -6.51
N ASP A 154 -21.88 16.72 -7.37
CA ASP A 154 -23.07 16.93 -8.20
C ASP A 154 -23.34 15.72 -9.13
N PRO A 155 -24.49 15.03 -8.98
CA PRO A 155 -24.80 13.83 -9.75
C PRO A 155 -25.01 14.10 -11.25
N GLN A 156 -25.20 15.36 -11.68
CA GLN A 156 -25.39 15.68 -13.09
C GLN A 156 -24.11 15.58 -13.92
N VAL A 157 -22.94 15.78 -13.31
CA VAL A 157 -21.63 15.72 -13.97
C VAL A 157 -20.89 14.40 -13.71
N HIS A 158 -21.44 13.53 -12.85
CA HIS A 158 -20.92 12.20 -12.53
C HIS A 158 -22.04 11.15 -12.61
N PRO A 159 -22.42 10.72 -13.83
CA PRO A 159 -23.38 9.62 -13.98
C PRO A 159 -22.80 8.34 -13.36
N TYR A 160 -23.57 7.71 -12.47
CA TYR A 160 -23.27 6.42 -11.84
C TYR A 160 -23.23 5.27 -12.85
#